data_AF-A0A836U5V4-F1
#
_entry.id   AF-A0A836U5V4-F1
#
_cell.length_a   1.000
_cell.length_b   1.000
_cell.length_c   1.000
_cell.angle_alpha   90.00
_cell.angle_beta   90.00
_cell.angle_gamma   90.00
#
_symmetry.space_group_name_H-M   'P 1'
#
loop_
_entity.id
_entity.type
_entity.pdbx_description
1 polymer ?
#
loop_
_entity_poly.entity_id
_entity_poly.type
_entity_poly.pdbx_seq_one_letter_code
_entity_poly.pdbx_strand_id
1 'polypeptide(L)'
;MGNFSVEVRSDEPFEKALRRFTSKTRKAGLLRDLKKRRFYTKPSVQKKINRQKSIRRQQKAARMLETGFVKGGGAGAPGAGGPDARGGAGGPGGRGGAGGPGAGGPGAGGRGPR
;
A
#
# COMPACT_ATOMS: atom_id res chain seq x y z
N MET A 1 -7.47 -9.60 18.94
CA MET A 1 -7.85 -10.31 17.70
C MET A 1 -9.37 -10.27 17.64
N GLY A 2 -9.97 -9.89 16.51
CA GLY A 2 -11.42 -9.84 16.41
C GLY A 2 -12.03 -11.24 16.52
N ASN A 3 -13.06 -11.37 17.34
CA ASN A 3 -13.77 -12.60 17.60
C ASN A 3 -14.28 -13.19 16.26
N PHE A 4 -13.77 -14.37 15.86
CA PHE A 4 -14.16 -15.03 14.61
C PHE A 4 -15.34 -15.99 14.88
N SER A 5 -16.57 -15.55 14.57
CA SER A 5 -17.78 -16.37 14.63
C SER A 5 -18.49 -16.39 13.28
N VAL A 6 -19.11 -17.51 12.91
CA VAL A 6 -20.02 -17.60 11.75
C VAL A 6 -21.27 -18.28 12.26
N GLU A 7 -22.35 -17.53 12.34
CA GLU A 7 -23.66 -18.07 12.72
C GLU A 7 -24.28 -18.77 11.50
N VAL A 8 -24.76 -19.98 11.72
CA VAL A 8 -25.49 -20.76 10.73
C VAL A 8 -26.97 -20.70 11.12
N ARG A 9 -27.81 -20.22 10.21
CA ARG A 9 -29.26 -20.23 10.38
C ARG A 9 -29.82 -21.51 9.78
N SER A 10 -30.83 -22.08 10.42
CA SER A 10 -31.50 -23.32 10.00
C SER A 10 -32.22 -23.18 8.65
N ASP A 11 -32.59 -21.96 8.28
CA ASP A 11 -33.37 -21.64 7.06
C ASP A 11 -32.48 -21.41 5.82
N GLU A 12 -31.17 -21.65 5.91
CA GLU A 12 -30.24 -21.43 4.81
C GLU A 12 -29.57 -22.72 4.33
N PRO A 13 -29.37 -22.88 3.01
CA PRO A 13 -28.63 -24.03 2.48
C PRO A 13 -27.17 -24.01 2.96
N PHE A 14 -26.66 -25.20 3.27
CA PHE A 14 -25.32 -25.41 3.84
C PHE A 14 -24.20 -24.70 3.05
N GLU A 15 -24.30 -24.72 1.72
CA GLU A 15 -23.33 -24.12 0.80
C GLU A 15 -23.18 -22.61 1.02
N LYS A 16 -24.27 -21.94 1.42
CA LYS A 16 -24.27 -20.51 1.71
C LYS A 16 -23.57 -20.19 3.02
N ALA A 17 -23.72 -21.06 4.04
CA ALA A 17 -22.95 -20.98 5.28
C ALA A 17 -21.45 -21.19 5.02
N LEU A 18 -21.08 -22.22 4.24
CA LEU A 18 -19.69 -22.51 3.86
C LEU A 18 -19.05 -21.36 3.08
N ARG A 19 -19.79 -20.73 2.15
CA ARG A 19 -19.31 -19.57 1.38
C ARG A 19 -19.05 -18.37 2.29
N ARG A 20 -19.91 -18.13 3.29
CA ARG A 20 -19.70 -17.07 4.29
C ARG A 20 -18.49 -17.36 5.17
N PHE A 21 -18.33 -18.59 5.63
CA PHE A 21 -17.15 -19.01 6.40
C PHE A 21 -15.85 -18.80 5.63
N THR A 22 -15.79 -19.27 4.38
CA THR A 22 -14.60 -19.14 3.54
C THR A 22 -14.30 -17.67 3.26
N SER A 23 -15.33 -16.86 2.98
CA SER A 23 -15.18 -15.42 2.75
C SER A 23 -14.71 -14.69 4.01
N LYS A 24 -15.29 -14.99 5.19
CA LYS A 24 -14.91 -14.38 6.47
C LYS A 24 -13.49 -14.79 6.86
N THR A 25 -13.08 -16.03 6.62
CA THR A 25 -11.70 -16.51 6.85
C THR A 25 -10.69 -15.75 5.98
N ARG A 26 -11.02 -15.54 4.70
CA ARG A 26 -10.18 -14.78 3.78
C ARG A 26 -10.14 -13.29 4.12
N LYS A 27 -11.28 -12.69 4.50
CA LYS A 27 -11.40 -11.28 4.89
C LYS A 27 -10.69 -10.98 6.22
N ALA A 28 -10.85 -11.85 7.21
CA ALA A 28 -10.17 -11.77 8.51
C ALA A 28 -8.64 -11.91 8.37
N GLY A 29 -8.16 -12.47 7.26
CA GLY A 29 -6.73 -12.59 6.99
C GLY A 29 -6.03 -13.70 7.78
N LEU A 30 -6.79 -14.57 8.46
CA LEU A 30 -6.27 -15.64 9.32
C LEU A 30 -5.19 -16.48 8.63
N LEU A 31 -5.50 -17.00 7.43
CA LEU A 31 -4.54 -17.80 6.64
C LEU A 31 -3.30 -17.00 6.22
N ARG A 32 -3.45 -15.70 5.94
CA ARG A 32 -2.31 -14.84 5.56
C ARG A 32 -1.40 -14.60 6.75
N ASP A 33 -1.96 -14.44 7.94
CA ASP A 33 -1.19 -14.17 9.15
C ASP A 33 -0.50 -15.42 9.67
N LEU A 34 -1.16 -16.58 9.61
CA LEU A 34 -0.51 -17.87 9.86
C LEU A 34 0.69 -18.09 8.94
N LYS A 35 0.53 -17.84 7.63
CA LYS A 35 1.64 -17.97 6.67
C LYS A 35 2.80 -17.00 6.95
N LYS A 36 2.51 -15.77 7.40
CA LYS A 36 3.55 -14.79 7.77
C LYS A 36 4.28 -15.17 9.05
N ARG A 37 3.57 -15.75 10.02
CA ARG A 37 4.09 -16.08 11.36
C ARG A 37 4.74 -17.46 11.44
N ARG A 38 4.60 -18.31 10.41
CA ARG A 38 5.16 -19.68 10.39
C ARG A 38 6.67 -19.74 10.63
N PHE A 39 7.41 -18.71 10.25
CA PHE A 39 8.86 -18.64 10.45
C PHE A 39 9.25 -17.29 11.04
N TYR A 40 10.33 -17.29 11.84
CA TYR A 40 10.94 -16.04 12.28
C TYR A 40 11.49 -15.26 11.08
N THR A 41 10.99 -14.04 10.91
CA THR A 41 11.51 -13.11 9.91
C THR A 41 12.19 -11.96 10.65
N LYS A 42 13.47 -11.74 10.37
CA LYS A 42 14.23 -10.63 10.96
C LYS A 42 13.49 -9.30 10.75
N PRO A 43 13.42 -8.40 11.75
CA PRO A 43 12.65 -7.16 11.66
C PRO A 43 13.03 -6.28 10.46
N SER A 44 14.30 -6.26 10.06
CA SER A 44 14.76 -5.54 8.87
C SER A 44 14.10 -6.07 7.58
N VAL A 45 14.02 -7.39 7.43
CA VAL A 45 13.37 -8.04 6.29
C VAL A 45 11.87 -7.75 6.30
N GLN A 46 11.23 -7.79 7.47
CA GLN A 46 9.82 -7.43 7.61
C GLN A 46 9.55 -5.97 7.20
N LYS A 47 10.40 -5.02 7.60
CA LYS A 47 10.32 -3.61 7.18
C LYS A 47 10.45 -3.47 5.66
N LYS A 48 11.41 -4.16 5.04
CA LYS A 48 11.60 -4.17 3.57
C LYS A 48 10.36 -4.70 2.84
N ILE A 49 9.81 -5.82 3.30
CA ILE A 49 8.58 -6.42 2.75
C ILE A 49 7.40 -5.46 2.87
N ASN A 50 7.24 -4.79 4.01
CA ASN A 50 6.15 -3.83 4.24
C ASN A 50 6.27 -2.61 3.33
N ARG A 51 7.47 -2.03 3.18
CA ARG A 51 7.73 -0.91 2.27
C ARG A 51 7.39 -1.27 0.82
N GLN A 52 7.88 -2.42 0.33
CA GLN A 52 7.57 -2.88 -1.02
C GLN A 52 6.07 -3.13 -1.23
N LYS A 53 5.37 -3.69 -0.24
CA LYS A 53 3.91 -3.86 -0.29
C LYS A 53 3.17 -2.52 -0.37
N SER A 54 3.64 -1.50 0.34
CA SER A 54 3.06 -0.16 0.28
C SER A 54 3.21 0.47 -1.11
N ILE A 55 4.43 0.44 -1.67
CA ILE A 55 4.72 0.97 -3.01
C ILE A 55 3.84 0.28 -4.06
N ARG A 56 3.75 -1.06 -4.03
CA ARG A 56 2.90 -1.82 -4.97
C ARG A 56 1.41 -1.47 -4.85
N ARG A 57 0.94 -1.18 -3.63
CA ARG A 57 -0.45 -0.73 -3.41
C ARG A 57 -0.69 0.65 -4.00
N GLN A 58 0.21 1.58 -3.80
CA GLN A 58 0.13 2.94 -4.34
C GLN A 58 0.17 2.93 -5.88
N GLN A 59 1.11 2.20 -6.47
CA GLN A 59 1.20 2.03 -7.92
C GLN A 59 -0.06 1.41 -8.52
N LYS A 60 -0.63 0.40 -7.85
CA LYS A 60 -1.90 -0.20 -8.30
C LYS A 60 -3.06 0.79 -8.21
N ALA A 61 -3.12 1.58 -7.15
CA ALA A 61 -4.15 2.60 -6.98
C ALA A 61 -4.04 3.68 -8.06
N ALA A 62 -2.84 4.22 -8.31
CA ALA A 62 -2.58 5.18 -9.38
C ALA A 62 -2.99 4.64 -10.75
N ARG A 63 -2.57 3.40 -11.08
CA ARG A 63 -2.97 2.74 -12.35
C ARG A 63 -4.49 2.58 -12.46
N MET A 64 -5.19 2.28 -11.37
CA MET A 64 -6.65 2.14 -11.39
C MET A 64 -7.36 3.48 -11.55
N LEU A 65 -6.79 4.57 -11.02
CA LEU A 65 -7.30 5.93 -11.27
C LEU A 65 -7.11 6.33 -12.74
N GLU A 66 -5.95 6.03 -13.34
CA GLU A 66 -5.67 6.36 -14.75
C GLU A 66 -6.53 5.55 -15.72
N THR A 67 -6.73 4.26 -15.46
CA THR A 67 -7.40 3.36 -16.41
C THR A 67 -8.94 3.38 -16.32
N GLY A 68 -9.52 4.16 -15.40
CA GLY A 68 -10.98 4.31 -15.26
C GLY A 68 -11.76 3.02 -14.96
N PHE A 69 -11.09 1.87 -14.84
CA PHE A 69 -11.73 0.57 -14.66
C PHE A 69 -12.04 0.35 -13.17
N VAL A 70 -13.18 0.87 -12.75
CA VAL A 70 -13.76 0.62 -11.43
C VAL A 70 -14.32 -0.80 -11.44
N LYS A 71 -13.51 -1.81 -11.09
CA LYS A 71 -14.05 -3.15 -10.78
C LYS A 71 -14.99 -2.98 -9.58
N GLY A 72 -16.29 -3.14 -9.83
CA GLY A 72 -17.38 -2.84 -8.92
C GLY A 72 -17.15 -3.21 -7.46
N GLY A 73 -17.53 -2.27 -6.60
CA GLY A 73 -18.14 -2.53 -5.31
C GLY A 73 -17.26 -3.16 -4.23
N GLY A 74 -16.52 -2.31 -3.52
CA GLY A 74 -16.25 -2.50 -2.10
C GLY A 74 -14.78 -2.68 -1.70
N ALA A 75 -14.09 -1.57 -1.41
CA ALA A 75 -13.12 -1.45 -0.32
C ALA A 75 -12.56 -0.03 -0.27
N GLY A 76 -12.61 0.58 0.91
CA GLY A 76 -12.16 1.95 1.16
C GLY A 76 -10.76 2.25 0.64
N ALA A 77 -10.64 3.43 0.04
CA ALA A 77 -9.37 4.10 -0.13
C ALA A 77 -8.68 4.20 1.24
N PRO A 78 -7.39 3.84 1.39
CA PRO A 78 -6.65 4.28 2.55
C PRO A 78 -6.47 5.79 2.40
N GLY A 79 -7.22 6.55 3.20
CA GLY A 79 -6.99 7.97 3.37
C GLY A 79 -5.53 8.22 3.72
N ALA A 80 -4.91 9.12 2.97
CA ALA A 80 -3.68 9.75 3.39
C ALA A 80 -4.02 10.61 4.61
N GLY A 81 -3.74 10.10 5.81
CA GLY A 81 -3.67 10.93 7.02
C GLY A 81 -2.45 11.84 6.89
N GLY A 82 -2.69 13.15 6.91
CA GLY A 82 -1.71 14.20 6.66
C GLY A 82 -0.62 14.35 7.74
N PRO A 83 0.40 15.19 7.46
CA PRO A 83 1.53 15.39 8.34
C PRO A 83 1.26 16.48 9.39
N ASP A 84 0.74 16.10 10.56
CA ASP A 84 0.74 16.98 11.73
C ASP A 84 2.04 16.80 12.53
N ALA A 85 3.13 17.30 11.95
CA ALA A 85 4.38 17.55 12.67
C ALA A 85 4.48 19.05 12.99
N ARG A 86 3.88 19.46 14.11
CA ARG A 86 4.18 20.74 14.77
C ARG A 86 4.59 20.48 16.21
N GLY A 87 5.89 20.51 16.45
CA GLY A 87 6.55 20.55 17.75
C GLY A 87 8.02 20.91 17.52
N GLY A 88 8.36 22.19 17.73
CA GLY A 88 9.63 22.78 17.30
C GLY A 88 10.80 22.62 18.28
N ALA A 89 11.99 22.98 17.79
CA ALA A 89 13.05 23.74 18.48
C ALA A 89 14.39 23.59 17.72
N GLY A 90 15.09 24.71 17.49
CA GLY A 90 16.56 24.76 17.36
C GLY A 90 17.14 25.12 15.98
N GLY A 91 17.47 26.40 15.77
CA GLY A 91 18.58 26.82 14.87
C GLY A 91 19.95 26.43 15.45
N PRO A 92 21.08 26.54 14.72
CA PRO A 92 21.58 27.77 14.07
C PRO A 92 22.02 27.53 12.59
N GLY A 93 22.05 28.50 11.68
CA GLY A 93 22.99 29.62 11.59
C GLY A 93 24.18 29.26 10.66
N GLY A 94 24.33 29.93 9.50
CA GLY A 94 25.58 29.87 8.72
C GLY A 94 25.53 30.08 7.20
N ARG A 95 25.40 31.34 6.76
CA ARG A 95 26.21 32.06 5.74
C ARG A 95 26.54 31.42 4.36
N GLY A 96 26.24 32.21 3.32
CA GLY A 96 26.92 32.23 2.01
C GLY A 96 26.18 31.45 0.92
N GLY A 97 25.95 31.93 -0.31
CA GLY A 97 26.35 33.11 -1.06
C GLY A 97 25.78 32.96 -2.48
N ALA A 98 25.72 34.08 -3.20
CA ALA A 98 25.15 34.30 -4.54
C ALA A 98 25.31 33.18 -5.60
N GLY A 99 24.31 33.07 -6.48
CA GLY A 99 24.42 32.40 -7.77
C GLY A 99 23.07 32.17 -8.48
N GLY A 100 22.63 33.16 -9.26
CA GLY A 100 21.48 33.06 -10.18
C GLY A 100 21.76 32.21 -11.44
N PRO A 101 20.79 32.09 -12.37
CA PRO A 101 20.48 30.85 -13.08
C PRO A 101 21.22 30.67 -14.42
N GLY A 102 21.60 29.42 -14.73
CA GLY A 102 22.13 29.03 -16.04
C GLY A 102 21.13 28.16 -16.80
N ALA A 103 20.54 28.73 -17.86
CA ALA A 103 19.72 28.04 -18.84
C ALA A 103 20.57 27.13 -19.75
N GLY A 104 20.02 25.99 -20.17
CA GLY A 104 20.63 25.15 -21.19
C GLY A 104 19.86 23.85 -21.46
N GLY A 105 18.90 23.90 -22.39
CA GLY A 105 18.48 22.73 -23.16
C GLY A 105 18.99 22.86 -24.62
N PRO A 106 18.59 21.98 -25.55
CA PRO A 106 18.75 20.53 -25.57
C PRO A 106 19.69 20.10 -26.72
N GLY A 107 20.49 19.03 -26.52
CA GLY A 107 21.36 18.49 -27.57
C GLY A 107 20.77 17.26 -28.24
N ALA A 108 20.41 17.40 -29.52
CA ALA A 108 19.94 16.35 -30.41
C ALA A 108 21.10 15.53 -31.04
N GLY A 109 20.84 14.25 -31.31
CA GLY A 109 21.64 13.38 -32.18
C GLY A 109 21.43 11.92 -31.79
N GLY A 110 20.87 11.00 -32.58
CA GLY A 110 20.69 10.93 -34.01
C GLY A 110 21.46 9.71 -34.57
N ARG A 111 20.74 8.61 -34.84
CA ARG A 111 20.97 7.54 -35.86
C ARG A 111 22.31 6.76 -35.78
N GLY A 112 22.40 5.43 -35.88
CA GLY A 112 21.49 4.36 -36.28
C GLY A 112 22.16 2.97 -36.08
N PRO A 113 21.52 1.86 -36.47
CA PRO A 113 22.05 0.51 -36.28
C PRO A 113 23.00 0.07 -37.43
N ARG A 114 23.88 -0.89 -37.11
CA ARG A 114 24.61 -1.73 -38.08
C ARG A 114 23.86 -3.04 -38.27
#